data_AF-U7D7M6-F1
#
_entry.id   AF-U7D7M6-F1
#
_cell.length_a   1.000
_cell.length_b   1.000
_cell.length_c   1.000
_cell.angle_alpha   90.00
_cell.angle_beta   90.00
_cell.angle_gamma   90.00
#
_symmetry.space_group_name_H-M   'P 1'
#
loop_
_entity.id
_entity.type
_entity.pdbx_description
1 polymer ?
#
loop_
_entity_poly.entity_id
_entity_poly.type
_entity_poly.pdbx_seq_one_letter_code
_entity_poly.pdbx_strand_id
1 'polypeptide(L)'
;MILCAGILFLTGGYLYGAGTMNTRGLAGVSRTLSTYPLGQGLYHFGGSAKFDIAPEGVETDAGTERVVSLSQSLFWAYGLNPSLDVSMELPFYQDFWDGREDDRAGLGDLAVAMKLQHPGFKENAPFTFAYHMVAHLPTGSSDKGVFPRHSYYTTKDSAAGNQAFTGEAWRLAPSMVWSIDLARRSNPLPMRIHGNLGASVAVHTPDKNNLYNMYSAAIGAVALEYDIEKDLTLFTELSGEFRIGHFIEGFSLTDFNNDRVLFSLGGTRYFPRGMYLTSSADIGVSSRQHSTPWEITDDAGAPLVYETRAVPEIGVNFTFGRYGRKMKSPVKTESHQERQDIQPIREEPREKELLSPEENWQRLESHEEEIEEQEEQKETEEISHEVSLADINETSEVYTSLLDRVAQKLIEDELHLVIMAYRDGVVTEEPAEWARRVGHDLIDRGVDETHLILRVSTVRDREESEQTNHRVILTFQE
;
A
#
# COMPACT_ATOMS: atom_id res chain seq x y z
N MET A 1 -5.31 25.60 28.14
CA MET A 1 -5.59 24.49 27.19
C MET A 1 -5.06 24.76 25.79
N ILE A 2 -5.33 25.90 25.13
CA ILE A 2 -4.69 26.27 23.85
C ILE A 2 -3.16 26.45 24.01
N LEU A 3 -2.70 26.90 25.18
CA LEU A 3 -1.28 27.00 25.52
C LEU A 3 -0.58 25.63 25.74
N CYS A 4 -1.32 24.56 26.08
CA CYS A 4 -0.72 23.26 26.34
C CYS A 4 -0.43 22.50 25.03
N ALA A 5 -1.22 22.72 23.98
CA ALA A 5 -0.91 22.22 22.65
C ALA A 5 0.34 22.92 22.09
N GLY A 6 0.52 24.23 22.32
CA GLY A 6 1.72 24.95 21.88
C GLY A 6 3.00 24.60 22.67
N ILE A 7 2.89 24.21 23.94
CA ILE A 7 4.06 23.89 24.78
C ILE A 7 4.52 22.43 24.61
N LEU A 8 3.64 21.50 24.22
CA LEU A 8 4.06 20.14 23.83
C LEU A 8 4.87 20.10 22.52
N PHE A 9 4.82 21.16 21.71
CA PHE A 9 5.66 21.33 20.52
C PHE A 9 7.03 21.98 20.77
N LEU A 10 7.30 22.49 21.99
CA LEU A 10 8.47 23.36 22.23
C LEU A 10 9.48 22.86 23.28
N THR A 11 9.26 21.73 23.95
CA THR A 11 10.23 21.23 24.96
C THR A 11 10.47 19.72 24.88
N GLY A 12 11.52 19.33 24.15
CA GLY A 12 12.40 18.20 24.47
C GLY A 12 11.93 16.78 24.13
N GLY A 13 12.48 16.22 23.05
CA GLY A 13 12.42 14.78 22.76
C GLY A 13 12.63 14.46 21.27
N TYR A 14 13.90 14.39 20.86
CA TYR A 14 14.39 13.98 19.53
C TYR A 14 13.76 12.69 19.01
N LEU A 15 12.79 12.77 18.08
CA LEU A 15 12.31 11.64 17.27
C LEU A 15 11.73 12.21 15.96
N TYR A 16 11.91 11.52 14.83
CA TYR A 16 11.78 12.09 13.47
C TYR A 16 11.18 11.04 12.44
N GLY A 17 10.41 11.42 11.37
CA GLY A 17 10.15 10.73 10.05
C GLY A 17 8.79 10.71 9.24
N ALA A 18 8.82 10.66 7.88
CA ALA A 18 7.75 11.04 6.91
C ALA A 18 6.80 10.07 6.09
N GLY A 19 5.63 10.62 5.67
CA GLY A 19 4.66 10.12 4.64
C GLY A 19 3.29 10.79 4.81
N THR A 20 2.34 10.81 3.85
CA THR A 20 1.01 11.43 4.09
C THR A 20 0.38 10.83 5.35
N MET A 21 0.15 11.65 6.37
CA MET A 21 0.02 11.20 7.76
C MET A 21 -1.42 11.00 8.19
N ASN A 22 -2.37 11.49 7.39
CA ASN A 22 -3.76 11.53 7.80
C ASN A 22 -4.67 11.57 6.58
N THR A 23 -5.95 11.51 6.86
CA THR A 23 -7.08 11.64 5.95
C THR A 23 -7.35 13.08 5.49
N ARG A 24 -6.42 14.01 5.74
CA ARG A 24 -6.53 15.45 5.45
C ARG A 24 -7.70 16.11 6.15
N GLY A 25 -8.05 15.61 7.32
CA GLY A 25 -9.24 16.01 8.07
C GLY A 25 -10.57 15.43 7.54
N LEU A 26 -10.56 14.58 6.51
CA LEU A 26 -11.76 13.83 6.13
C LEU A 26 -11.95 12.62 7.08
N ALA A 27 -13.15 12.04 7.14
CA ALA A 27 -13.37 10.84 7.96
C ALA A 27 -12.55 9.64 7.45
N GLY A 28 -11.96 8.87 8.38
CA GLY A 28 -11.18 7.64 8.14
C GLY A 28 -10.14 7.40 9.24
N VAL A 29 -9.22 6.46 9.01
CA VAL A 29 -8.10 6.14 9.91
C VAL A 29 -6.79 6.20 9.17
N SER A 30 -5.77 6.80 9.78
CA SER A 30 -4.43 6.93 9.19
C SER A 30 -4.51 7.43 7.73
N ARG A 31 -4.27 6.57 6.74
CA ARG A 31 -4.28 6.89 5.30
C ARG A 31 -5.55 6.44 4.60
N THR A 32 -6.31 5.55 5.24
CA THR A 32 -7.52 4.96 4.68
C THR A 32 -8.73 5.85 4.94
N LEU A 33 -9.36 6.29 3.85
CA LEU A 33 -10.55 7.12 3.93
C LEU A 33 -11.79 6.29 4.22
N SER A 34 -12.69 6.86 5.01
CA SER A 34 -14.06 6.39 5.14
C SER A 34 -14.98 7.12 4.17
N THR A 35 -16.03 6.44 3.71
CA THR A 35 -17.11 7.03 2.92
C THR A 35 -18.01 7.97 3.71
N TYR A 36 -17.95 7.94 5.06
CA TYR A 36 -18.80 8.79 5.87
C TYR A 36 -18.50 10.27 5.60
N PRO A 37 -19.52 11.08 5.32
CA PRO A 37 -19.36 12.50 5.15
C PRO A 37 -19.09 13.15 6.51
N LEU A 38 -18.42 14.30 6.53
CA LEU A 38 -18.40 15.14 7.73
C LEU A 38 -19.82 15.62 8.07
N GLY A 39 -20.62 15.89 7.04
CA GLY A 39 -21.98 16.38 7.19
C GLY A 39 -22.07 17.90 7.17
N GLN A 40 -23.24 18.41 6.78
CA GLN A 40 -23.42 19.82 6.46
C GLN A 40 -23.09 20.77 7.62
N GLY A 41 -22.14 21.67 7.38
CA GLY A 41 -21.74 22.69 8.34
C GLY A 41 -20.87 22.18 9.49
N LEU A 42 -20.44 20.91 9.43
CA LEU A 42 -19.38 20.41 10.30
C LEU A 42 -18.03 20.79 9.70
N TYR A 43 -17.12 21.18 10.58
CA TYR A 43 -15.73 21.44 10.24
C TYR A 43 -14.84 20.55 11.09
N HIS A 44 -13.66 20.30 10.56
CA HIS A 44 -12.62 19.55 11.23
C HIS A 44 -11.31 20.32 11.04
N PHE A 45 -10.58 20.56 12.12
CA PHE A 45 -9.23 21.09 12.06
C PHE A 45 -8.32 20.29 12.98
N GLY A 46 -7.05 20.20 12.63
CA GLY A 46 -6.09 19.48 13.44
C GLY A 46 -4.69 19.57 12.86
N GLY A 47 -3.81 18.77 13.45
CA GLY A 47 -2.49 18.55 12.92
C GLY A 47 -2.01 17.14 13.20
N SER A 48 -1.04 16.71 12.43
CA SER A 48 -0.37 15.44 12.63
C SER A 48 1.14 15.61 12.64
N ALA A 49 1.81 14.70 13.32
CA ALA A 49 3.24 14.52 13.27
C ALA A 49 3.53 13.04 13.08
N LYS A 50 4.36 12.71 12.10
CA LYS A 50 4.85 11.38 11.88
C LYS A 50 6.34 11.37 12.14
N PHE A 51 6.75 10.25 12.70
CA PHE A 51 8.10 9.84 12.94
C PHE A 51 8.38 8.56 12.13
N ASP A 52 9.52 8.41 11.50
CA ASP A 52 10.01 7.34 10.64
C ASP A 52 11.54 7.27 10.73
N ILE A 53 12.01 6.09 11.05
CA ILE A 53 13.42 5.79 11.19
C ILE A 53 13.80 4.84 10.05
N ALA A 54 14.85 5.21 9.33
CA ALA A 54 15.49 4.36 8.35
C ALA A 54 16.96 4.15 8.80
N PRO A 55 17.23 3.14 9.65
CA PRO A 55 18.57 2.90 10.20
C PRO A 55 19.60 2.66 9.11
N GLU A 56 19.16 1.97 8.06
CA GLU A 56 19.91 1.70 6.84
C GLU A 56 19.33 2.49 5.66
N GLY A 57 18.83 3.69 5.95
CA GLY A 57 18.01 4.46 5.05
C GLY A 57 18.78 5.16 3.95
N VAL A 58 20.07 5.39 4.16
CA VAL A 58 20.95 6.05 3.21
C VAL A 58 22.27 5.31 3.10
N GLU A 59 22.55 4.78 1.91
CA GLU A 59 23.86 4.25 1.56
C GLU A 59 24.70 5.34 0.88
N THR A 60 25.90 5.56 1.38
CA THR A 60 26.89 6.50 0.83
C THR A 60 28.19 5.77 0.52
N ASP A 61 29.10 6.42 -0.22
CA ASP A 61 30.47 5.92 -0.40
C ASP A 61 31.23 5.68 0.92
N ALA A 62 30.85 6.39 2.00
CA ALA A 62 31.44 6.24 3.33
C ALA A 62 30.81 5.12 4.17
N GLY A 63 29.75 4.49 3.66
CA GLY A 63 28.96 3.45 4.33
C GLY A 63 27.51 3.86 4.55
N THR A 64 26.81 3.06 5.35
CA THR A 64 25.41 3.26 5.66
C THR A 64 25.25 4.30 6.76
N GLU A 65 24.48 5.34 6.48
CA GLU A 65 24.19 6.42 7.41
C GLU A 65 22.71 6.41 7.80
N ARG A 66 22.44 6.76 9.06
CA ARG A 66 21.08 6.80 9.58
C ARG A 66 20.39 8.06 9.09
N VAL A 67 19.18 7.87 8.55
CA VAL A 67 18.27 8.97 8.26
C VAL A 67 17.00 8.84 9.08
N VAL A 68 16.60 9.97 9.60
CA VAL A 68 15.38 10.13 10.35
C VAL A 68 14.67 11.32 9.73
N SER A 69 13.50 11.10 9.15
CA SER A 69 12.81 12.17 8.42
C SER A 69 11.99 13.04 9.41
N LEU A 70 10.91 13.77 9.13
CA LEU A 70 9.89 14.24 10.11
C LEU A 70 8.84 14.89 9.25
N SER A 71 7.64 14.34 9.29
CA SER A 71 6.51 15.00 8.65
C SER A 71 5.61 15.59 9.70
N GLN A 72 5.20 16.83 9.48
CA GLN A 72 4.14 17.47 10.23
C GLN A 72 3.12 17.99 9.22
N SER A 73 1.84 18.03 9.57
CA SER A 73 0.88 18.73 8.73
C SER A 73 -0.20 19.41 9.55
N LEU A 74 -0.71 20.52 9.00
CA LEU A 74 -1.90 21.19 9.47
C LEU A 74 -3.00 20.94 8.45
N PHE A 75 -4.18 20.57 8.91
CA PHE A 75 -5.30 20.30 8.01
C PHE A 75 -6.59 20.97 8.48
N TRP A 76 -7.44 21.23 7.52
CA TRP A 76 -8.79 21.73 7.72
C TRP A 76 -9.74 21.07 6.72
N ALA A 77 -10.92 20.70 7.17
CA ALA A 77 -11.97 20.12 6.34
C ALA A 77 -13.35 20.68 6.71
N TYR A 78 -14.27 20.66 5.75
CA TYR A 78 -15.62 21.20 5.88
C TYR A 78 -16.63 20.40 5.05
N GLY A 79 -17.72 19.98 5.69
CA GLY A 79 -18.86 19.38 5.00
C GLY A 79 -19.75 20.47 4.39
N LEU A 80 -19.69 20.63 3.07
CA LEU A 80 -20.51 21.60 2.33
C LEU A 80 -21.99 21.21 2.34
N ASN A 81 -22.26 19.91 2.19
CA ASN A 81 -23.59 19.32 2.25
C ASN A 81 -23.48 17.88 2.82
N PRO A 82 -24.59 17.12 2.97
CA PRO A 82 -24.54 15.77 3.54
C PRO A 82 -23.71 14.75 2.74
N SER A 83 -23.30 15.05 1.51
CA SER A 83 -22.57 14.12 0.64
C SER A 83 -21.25 14.69 0.11
N LEU A 84 -20.94 15.97 0.36
CA LEU A 84 -19.76 16.64 -0.18
C LEU A 84 -18.94 17.27 0.94
N ASP A 85 -17.72 16.76 1.09
CA ASP A 85 -16.70 17.34 1.94
C ASP A 85 -15.59 17.95 1.09
N VAL A 86 -14.99 19.02 1.60
CA VAL A 86 -13.75 19.60 1.06
C VAL A 86 -12.71 19.68 2.16
N SER A 87 -11.44 19.56 1.81
CA SER A 87 -10.36 19.74 2.76
C SER A 87 -9.11 20.37 2.15
N MET A 88 -8.23 20.82 3.03
CA MET A 88 -6.90 21.31 2.72
C MET A 88 -5.90 20.76 3.75
N GLU A 89 -4.67 20.50 3.30
CA GLU A 89 -3.57 20.08 4.14
C GLU A 89 -2.30 20.83 3.72
N LEU A 90 -1.60 21.41 4.70
CA LEU A 90 -0.30 22.03 4.53
C LEU A 90 0.75 21.17 5.25
N PRO A 91 1.56 20.40 4.49
CA PRO A 91 2.66 19.61 5.06
C PRO A 91 3.91 20.45 5.30
N PHE A 92 4.65 20.06 6.34
CA PHE A 92 5.95 20.57 6.74
C PHE A 92 6.87 19.36 6.94
N TYR A 93 8.10 19.50 6.50
CA TYR A 93 9.06 18.41 6.48
C TYR A 93 10.35 18.85 7.15
N GLN A 94 11.00 17.92 7.85
CA GLN A 94 12.32 18.12 8.39
C GLN A 94 13.10 16.81 8.34
N ASP A 95 14.21 16.74 7.61
CA ASP A 95 15.05 15.54 7.60
C ASP A 95 16.29 15.72 8.48
N PHE A 96 16.69 14.65 9.14
CA PHE A 96 17.88 14.55 9.99
C PHE A 96 18.70 13.40 9.49
N TRP A 97 19.94 13.69 9.15
CA TRP A 97 20.87 12.71 8.63
C TRP A 97 22.23 12.97 9.28
N ASP A 98 22.70 11.96 10.02
CA ASP A 98 23.88 12.02 10.88
C ASP A 98 25.08 12.66 10.16
N GLY A 99 25.75 13.59 10.85
CA GLY A 99 26.94 14.27 10.32
C GLY A 99 26.69 15.50 9.44
N ARG A 100 25.43 15.88 9.20
CA ARG A 100 25.06 17.08 8.41
C ARG A 100 23.88 17.82 9.03
N GLU A 101 23.99 19.11 9.28
CA GLU A 101 22.97 19.88 10.02
C GLU A 101 22.16 20.86 9.14
N ASP A 102 22.63 21.22 7.95
CA ASP A 102 22.10 22.39 7.25
C ASP A 102 20.93 22.09 6.28
N ASP A 103 19.95 23.00 6.29
CA ASP A 103 18.89 23.20 5.30
C ASP A 103 17.96 22.02 4.93
N ARG A 104 17.47 21.31 5.96
CA ARG A 104 16.60 20.13 5.78
C ARG A 104 15.16 20.30 6.23
N ALA A 105 14.75 21.51 6.59
CA ALA A 105 13.36 21.82 6.92
C ALA A 105 12.71 22.64 5.81
N GLY A 106 11.47 22.29 5.43
CA GLY A 106 10.78 22.97 4.36
C GLY A 106 9.28 22.69 4.32
N LEU A 107 8.59 23.47 3.52
CA LEU A 107 7.19 23.22 3.21
C LEU A 107 7.09 22.09 2.20
N GLY A 108 6.03 21.29 2.30
CA GLY A 108 5.65 20.39 1.23
C GLY A 108 4.56 20.98 0.33
N ASP A 109 4.12 20.17 -0.63
CA ASP A 109 3.05 20.54 -1.55
C ASP A 109 1.70 20.69 -0.84
N LEU A 110 1.07 21.86 -1.00
CA LEU A 110 -0.28 22.12 -0.50
C LEU A 110 -1.26 21.17 -1.19
N ALA A 111 -2.01 20.41 -0.39
CA ALA A 111 -3.04 19.52 -0.89
C ALA A 111 -4.43 20.11 -0.65
N VAL A 112 -5.28 20.07 -1.66
CA VAL A 112 -6.71 20.40 -1.58
C VAL A 112 -7.50 19.18 -2.04
N ALA A 113 -8.49 18.76 -1.27
CA ALA A 113 -9.27 17.57 -1.59
C ALA A 113 -10.78 17.83 -1.60
N MET A 114 -11.47 17.00 -2.37
CA MET A 114 -12.93 16.87 -2.35
C MET A 114 -13.32 15.40 -2.20
N LYS A 115 -14.35 15.13 -1.41
CA LYS A 115 -14.95 13.80 -1.25
C LYS A 115 -16.45 13.89 -1.47
N LEU A 116 -16.94 13.18 -2.48
CA LEU A 116 -18.34 13.09 -2.85
C LEU A 116 -18.86 11.69 -2.55
N GLN A 117 -19.64 11.54 -1.48
CA GLN A 117 -20.38 10.32 -1.18
C GLN A 117 -21.41 10.06 -2.29
N HIS A 118 -21.49 8.80 -2.72
CA HIS A 118 -22.42 8.42 -3.77
C HIS A 118 -23.87 8.54 -3.26
N PRO A 119 -24.74 9.33 -3.92
CA PRO A 119 -26.07 9.69 -3.40
C PRO A 119 -27.06 8.52 -3.37
N GLY A 120 -26.78 7.43 -4.09
CA GLY A 120 -27.65 6.25 -4.18
C GLY A 120 -27.65 5.35 -2.93
N PHE A 121 -26.74 5.56 -1.97
CA PHE A 121 -26.70 4.73 -0.76
C PHE A 121 -27.57 5.32 0.34
N LYS A 122 -28.41 4.47 0.94
CA LYS A 122 -29.16 4.84 2.16
C LYS A 122 -28.18 5.09 3.30
N GLU A 123 -28.51 6.01 4.19
CA GLU A 123 -27.69 6.35 5.37
C GLU A 123 -27.31 5.14 6.23
N ASN A 124 -28.15 4.09 6.24
CA ASN A 124 -27.96 2.87 7.02
C ASN A 124 -27.45 1.67 6.20
N ALA A 125 -27.00 1.88 4.95
CA ALA A 125 -26.46 0.79 4.16
C ALA A 125 -25.17 0.24 4.82
N PRO A 126 -25.00 -1.10 4.90
CA PRO A 126 -23.78 -1.70 5.42
C PRO A 126 -22.61 -1.52 4.46
N PHE A 127 -22.86 -1.36 3.16
CA PHE A 127 -21.85 -1.01 2.17
C PHE A 127 -22.13 0.39 1.63
N THR A 128 -21.09 1.20 1.49
CA THR A 128 -21.17 2.56 0.97
C THR A 128 -19.97 2.85 0.10
N PHE A 129 -20.08 3.88 -0.73
CA PHE A 129 -19.08 4.29 -1.70
C PHE A 129 -19.00 5.81 -1.83
N ALA A 130 -17.82 6.34 -2.13
CA ALA A 130 -17.56 7.74 -2.40
C ALA A 130 -16.47 7.92 -3.46
N TYR A 131 -16.56 9.02 -4.20
CA TYR A 131 -15.48 9.50 -5.06
C TYR A 131 -14.64 10.50 -4.30
N HIS A 132 -13.32 10.45 -4.49
CA HIS A 132 -12.38 11.35 -3.86
C HIS A 132 -11.39 11.86 -4.89
N MET A 133 -10.99 13.12 -4.76
CA MET A 133 -10.02 13.76 -5.62
C MET A 133 -9.14 14.66 -4.77
N VAL A 134 -7.82 14.53 -4.90
CA VAL A 134 -6.85 15.46 -4.32
C VAL A 134 -6.13 16.20 -5.43
N ALA A 135 -5.99 17.51 -5.29
CA ALA A 135 -5.08 18.32 -6.07
C ALA A 135 -3.87 18.68 -5.19
N HIS A 136 -2.67 18.33 -5.66
CA HIS A 136 -1.41 18.77 -5.05
C HIS A 136 -0.85 19.93 -5.86
N LEU A 137 -0.56 21.01 -5.16
CA LEU A 137 0.02 22.22 -5.72
C LEU A 137 1.54 22.19 -5.46
N PRO A 138 2.39 22.44 -6.45
CA PRO A 138 3.84 22.41 -6.31
C PRO A 138 4.35 23.64 -5.55
N THR A 139 3.99 23.73 -4.27
CA THR A 139 4.34 24.82 -3.35
C THR A 139 5.43 24.42 -2.36
N GLY A 140 5.83 23.14 -2.36
CA GLY A 140 6.89 22.67 -1.51
C GLY A 140 8.25 23.23 -1.91
N SER A 141 9.21 23.16 -0.98
CA SER A 141 10.58 23.58 -1.20
C SER A 141 11.28 22.62 -2.16
N SER A 142 11.76 23.11 -3.31
CA SER A 142 12.47 22.31 -4.33
C SER A 142 13.97 22.14 -4.06
N ASP A 143 14.50 22.86 -3.08
CA ASP A 143 15.92 22.89 -2.71
C ASP A 143 16.20 22.26 -1.34
N LYS A 144 15.22 21.57 -0.74
CA LYS A 144 15.28 21.06 0.64
C LYS A 144 14.93 19.58 0.73
N GLY A 145 15.53 18.95 1.74
CA GLY A 145 15.24 17.58 2.14
C GLY A 145 16.11 16.55 1.43
N VAL A 146 16.10 15.34 1.98
CA VAL A 146 16.95 14.23 1.52
C VAL A 146 16.17 12.93 1.37
N PHE A 147 15.01 12.81 2.02
CA PHE A 147 14.21 11.59 1.94
C PHE A 147 12.96 11.81 1.08
N PRO A 148 12.80 11.11 -0.06
CA PRO A 148 11.63 11.28 -0.92
C PRO A 148 10.34 10.96 -0.18
N ARG A 149 9.33 11.83 -0.33
CA ARG A 149 8.03 11.64 0.34
C ARG A 149 7.07 10.73 -0.41
N HIS A 150 7.30 10.52 -1.70
CA HIS A 150 6.44 9.77 -2.62
C HIS A 150 7.29 8.96 -3.62
N SER A 151 6.79 7.80 -4.05
CA SER A 151 7.53 6.93 -5.00
C SER A 151 7.61 7.53 -6.40
N TYR A 152 6.70 8.44 -6.73
CA TYR A 152 6.73 9.22 -7.96
C TYR A 152 7.62 10.48 -7.91
N TYR A 153 8.28 10.76 -6.78
CA TYR A 153 9.34 11.79 -6.74
C TYR A 153 10.66 11.29 -7.32
N THR A 154 10.72 9.99 -7.64
CA THR A 154 11.96 9.30 -7.93
C THR A 154 11.93 8.87 -9.40
N THR A 155 12.62 9.58 -10.28
CA THR A 155 12.97 9.04 -11.60
C THR A 155 14.49 8.90 -11.69
N LYS A 156 14.98 7.96 -12.51
CA LYS A 156 16.43 7.75 -12.72
C LYS A 156 17.13 9.05 -13.17
N ASP A 157 16.43 9.93 -13.89
CA ASP A 157 16.96 11.21 -14.34
C ASP A 157 16.78 12.34 -13.30
N SER A 158 15.88 12.17 -12.32
CA SER A 158 15.70 13.06 -11.16
C SER A 158 16.80 12.89 -10.10
N ALA A 159 17.73 11.96 -10.30
CA ALA A 159 18.85 11.78 -9.39
C ALA A 159 19.54 13.12 -9.11
N ALA A 160 19.64 14.03 -10.08
CA ALA A 160 20.37 15.30 -9.95
C ALA A 160 19.67 16.47 -9.19
N GLY A 161 18.69 16.23 -8.29
CA GLY A 161 17.92 17.33 -7.67
C GLY A 161 17.50 17.15 -6.21
N ASN A 162 17.66 18.21 -5.40
CA ASN A 162 17.23 18.34 -3.99
C ASN A 162 15.69 18.43 -3.79
N GLN A 163 14.89 17.74 -4.60
CA GLN A 163 13.43 17.91 -4.69
C GLN A 163 12.67 16.94 -3.77
N ALA A 164 13.18 16.68 -2.56
CA ALA A 164 12.56 15.68 -1.69
C ALA A 164 11.17 16.10 -1.18
N PHE A 165 10.91 17.41 -1.08
CA PHE A 165 9.70 17.98 -0.46
C PHE A 165 8.60 18.42 -1.43
N THR A 166 8.86 18.40 -2.73
CA THR A 166 7.89 18.80 -3.76
C THR A 166 7.97 17.88 -4.97
N GLY A 167 6.84 17.62 -5.61
CA GLY A 167 6.81 16.93 -6.90
C GLY A 167 7.06 17.83 -8.10
N GLU A 168 7.29 19.14 -7.89
CA GLU A 168 7.43 20.21 -8.89
C GLU A 168 6.32 20.31 -9.93
N ALA A 169 5.27 19.52 -9.79
CA ALA A 169 4.20 19.38 -10.74
C ALA A 169 2.85 19.55 -10.06
N TRP A 170 1.88 20.03 -10.83
CA TRP A 170 0.49 19.89 -10.43
C TRP A 170 0.11 18.42 -10.51
N ARG A 171 -0.46 17.88 -9.44
CA ARG A 171 -0.88 16.47 -9.41
C ARG A 171 -2.34 16.36 -9.07
N LEU A 172 -3.02 15.41 -9.72
CA LEU A 172 -4.37 15.01 -9.38
C LEU A 172 -4.34 13.57 -8.91
N ALA A 173 -4.97 13.30 -7.77
CA ALA A 173 -5.11 11.96 -7.22
C ALA A 173 -6.58 11.56 -7.11
N PRO A 174 -7.23 11.17 -8.23
CA PRO A 174 -8.55 10.54 -8.17
C PRO A 174 -8.46 9.21 -7.44
N SER A 175 -9.41 8.97 -6.54
CA SER A 175 -9.59 7.68 -5.89
C SER A 175 -11.06 7.36 -5.65
N MET A 176 -11.34 6.06 -5.61
CA MET A 176 -12.59 5.50 -5.12
C MET A 176 -12.40 5.13 -3.65
N VAL A 177 -13.42 5.38 -2.85
CA VAL A 177 -13.45 5.05 -1.41
C VAL A 177 -14.67 4.19 -1.15
N TRP A 178 -14.51 3.12 -0.40
CA TRP A 178 -15.60 2.25 0.02
C TRP A 178 -15.50 1.94 1.50
N SER A 179 -16.63 1.59 2.10
CA SER A 179 -16.67 1.20 3.51
C SER A 179 -17.75 0.16 3.75
N ILE A 180 -17.40 -0.84 4.55
CA ILE A 180 -18.31 -1.87 5.06
C ILE A 180 -18.46 -1.66 6.57
N ASP A 181 -19.67 -1.37 7.01
CA ASP A 181 -20.03 -1.19 8.41
C ASP A 181 -20.80 -2.40 8.91
N LEU A 182 -20.14 -3.23 9.71
CA LEU A 182 -20.74 -4.45 10.23
C LEU A 182 -21.65 -4.17 11.43
N ALA A 183 -21.57 -2.97 12.03
CA ALA A 183 -22.47 -2.57 13.12
C ALA A 183 -23.89 -2.27 12.60
N ARG A 184 -24.04 -2.08 11.28
CA ARG A 184 -25.34 -1.85 10.61
C ARG A 184 -26.04 -3.13 10.16
N ARG A 185 -25.43 -4.30 10.38
CA ARG A 185 -26.05 -5.60 10.08
C ARG A 185 -27.06 -5.99 11.17
N SER A 186 -27.88 -6.99 10.90
CA SER A 186 -28.85 -7.55 11.85
C SER A 186 -28.18 -8.16 13.10
N ASN A 187 -26.97 -8.69 12.95
CA ASN A 187 -26.08 -9.07 14.04
C ASN A 187 -24.91 -8.07 14.09
N PRO A 188 -25.02 -6.98 14.87
CA PRO A 188 -24.08 -5.88 14.82
C PRO A 188 -22.73 -6.30 15.42
N LEU A 189 -21.67 -6.22 14.62
CA LEU A 189 -20.30 -6.32 15.09
C LEU A 189 -19.71 -4.90 15.11
N PRO A 190 -19.01 -4.47 16.18
CA PRO A 190 -18.43 -3.13 16.29
C PRO A 190 -17.16 -3.01 15.43
N MET A 191 -17.30 -3.30 14.14
CA MET A 191 -16.19 -3.47 13.21
C MET A 191 -16.54 -2.80 11.88
N ARG A 192 -15.56 -2.09 11.33
CA ARG A 192 -15.69 -1.36 10.08
C ARG A 192 -14.49 -1.68 9.20
N ILE A 193 -14.73 -1.89 7.91
CA ILE A 193 -13.68 -2.10 6.92
C ILE A 193 -13.73 -0.91 5.97
N HIS A 194 -12.59 -0.28 5.75
CA HIS A 194 -12.44 0.84 4.84
C HIS A 194 -11.47 0.48 3.74
N GLY A 195 -11.68 1.01 2.55
CA GLY A 195 -10.69 0.88 1.49
C GLY A 195 -10.74 2.01 0.48
N ASN A 196 -9.59 2.29 -0.09
CA ASN A 196 -9.42 3.26 -1.16
C ASN A 196 -8.51 2.72 -2.25
N LEU A 197 -8.83 3.03 -3.49
CA LEU A 197 -8.05 2.67 -4.67
C LEU A 197 -8.09 3.83 -5.65
N GLY A 198 -6.94 4.22 -6.19
CA GLY A 198 -6.85 5.33 -7.11
C GLY A 198 -5.50 5.43 -7.81
N ALA A 199 -5.25 6.58 -8.40
CA ALA A 199 -3.97 6.92 -9.00
C ALA A 199 -3.61 8.36 -8.66
N SER A 200 -2.33 8.67 -8.53
CA SER A 200 -1.76 10.02 -8.49
C SER A 200 -1.09 10.29 -9.82
N VAL A 201 -1.55 11.30 -10.54
CA VAL A 201 -1.15 11.60 -11.92
C VAL A 201 -0.59 13.02 -11.97
N ALA A 202 0.62 13.19 -12.50
CA ALA A 202 1.16 14.50 -12.82
C ALA A 202 0.40 15.09 -14.03
N VAL A 203 -0.10 16.32 -13.90
CA VAL A 203 -0.90 16.98 -14.96
C VAL A 203 -0.12 18.10 -15.63
N HIS A 204 0.85 18.69 -14.94
CA HIS A 204 1.70 19.73 -15.49
C HIS A 204 3.08 19.69 -14.85
N THR A 205 4.11 19.41 -15.66
CA THR A 205 5.53 19.46 -15.28
C THR A 205 6.19 20.69 -15.92
N PRO A 206 7.10 21.40 -15.22
CA PRO A 206 7.90 22.47 -15.80
C PRO A 206 8.80 21.96 -16.93
N ASP A 207 9.31 20.72 -16.80
CA ASP A 207 10.09 20.05 -17.83
C ASP A 207 9.18 19.34 -18.84
N LYS A 208 9.26 19.77 -20.10
CA LYS A 208 8.49 19.22 -21.23
C LYS A 208 8.99 17.87 -21.72
N ASN A 209 10.20 17.47 -21.32
CA ASN A 209 10.81 16.19 -21.72
C ASN A 209 10.48 15.05 -20.75
N ASN A 210 9.92 15.37 -19.58
CA ASN A 210 9.59 14.39 -18.55
C ASN A 210 8.27 13.67 -18.86
N LEU A 211 8.36 12.37 -19.12
CA LEU A 211 7.23 11.52 -19.50
C LEU A 211 6.24 11.37 -18.33
N TYR A 212 4.97 11.71 -18.57
CA TYR A 212 3.83 11.53 -17.64
C TYR A 212 3.76 10.16 -16.94
N ASN A 213 4.32 9.12 -17.59
CA ASN A 213 4.32 7.75 -17.08
C ASN A 213 5.26 7.55 -15.87
N MET A 214 6.33 8.34 -15.75
CA MET A 214 7.34 8.18 -14.68
C MET A 214 6.96 8.89 -13.38
N TYR A 215 6.04 9.86 -13.45
CA TYR A 215 5.56 10.64 -12.30
C TYR A 215 4.17 10.23 -11.85
N SER A 216 3.69 9.04 -12.22
CA SER A 216 2.35 8.60 -11.83
C SER A 216 2.43 7.33 -10.99
N ALA A 217 1.56 7.23 -9.98
CA ALA A 217 1.51 6.08 -9.09
C ALA A 217 0.08 5.59 -8.89
N ALA A 218 -0.13 4.28 -8.86
CA ALA A 218 -1.33 3.69 -8.31
C ALA A 218 -1.26 3.77 -6.78
N ILE A 219 -2.37 4.14 -6.13
CA ILE A 219 -2.46 4.27 -4.68
C ILE A 219 -3.58 3.39 -4.15
N GLY A 220 -3.31 2.69 -3.05
CA GLY A 220 -4.28 1.80 -2.42
C GLY A 220 -4.12 1.77 -0.91
N ALA A 221 -5.23 1.64 -0.18
CA ALA A 221 -5.19 1.27 1.22
C ALA A 221 -6.45 0.50 1.63
N VAL A 222 -6.31 -0.37 2.62
CA VAL A 222 -7.40 -1.09 3.29
C VAL A 222 -7.15 -1.03 4.78
N ALA A 223 -8.18 -0.71 5.55
CA ALA A 223 -8.13 -0.67 7.00
C ALA A 223 -9.28 -1.45 7.63
N LEU A 224 -8.99 -2.05 8.77
CA LEU A 224 -9.95 -2.68 9.67
C LEU A 224 -9.98 -1.88 10.97
N GLU A 225 -11.15 -1.36 11.33
CA GLU A 225 -11.41 -0.67 12.59
C GLU A 225 -12.26 -1.53 13.51
N TYR A 226 -11.92 -1.55 14.80
CA TYR A 226 -12.65 -2.24 15.86
C TYR A 226 -12.93 -1.28 17.02
N ASP A 227 -14.21 -1.01 17.27
CA ASP A 227 -14.68 -0.10 18.31
C ASP A 227 -14.78 -0.86 19.66
N ILE A 228 -13.77 -0.72 20.52
CA ILE A 228 -13.75 -1.34 21.85
C ILE A 228 -14.76 -0.62 22.77
N GLU A 229 -14.70 0.70 22.76
CA GLU A 229 -15.55 1.59 23.55
C GLU A 229 -16.08 2.70 22.65
N LYS A 230 -17.06 3.46 23.13
CA LYS A 230 -17.59 4.64 22.40
C LYS A 230 -16.54 5.70 22.12
N ASP A 231 -15.44 5.69 22.88
CA ASP A 231 -14.37 6.65 22.80
C ASP A 231 -13.00 6.02 22.53
N LEU A 232 -12.94 4.72 22.20
CA LEU A 232 -11.71 4.05 21.82
C LEU A 232 -11.94 3.08 20.66
N THR A 233 -11.26 3.35 19.55
CA THR A 233 -11.21 2.49 18.36
C THR A 233 -9.79 2.00 18.18
N LEU A 234 -9.60 0.71 17.90
CA LEU A 234 -8.34 0.18 17.39
C LEU A 234 -8.43 0.00 15.88
N PHE A 235 -7.31 0.07 15.18
CA PHE A 235 -7.27 -0.22 13.77
C PHE A 235 -5.96 -0.87 13.32
N THR A 236 -6.07 -1.60 12.22
CA THR A 236 -4.94 -2.01 11.40
C THR A 236 -5.16 -1.54 9.97
N GLU A 237 -4.10 -1.20 9.27
CA GLU A 237 -4.11 -0.66 7.90
C GLU A 237 -2.98 -1.28 7.08
N LEU A 238 -3.29 -1.69 5.85
CA LEU A 238 -2.30 -1.94 4.80
C LEU A 238 -2.47 -0.87 3.73
N SER A 239 -1.39 -0.16 3.40
CA SER A 239 -1.41 0.90 2.39
C SER A 239 -0.21 0.78 1.46
N GLY A 240 -0.36 1.25 0.22
CA GLY A 240 0.75 1.29 -0.71
C GLY A 240 0.61 2.28 -1.87
N GLU A 241 1.76 2.56 -2.47
CA GLU A 241 1.95 3.49 -3.59
C GLU A 241 2.91 2.84 -4.60
N PHE A 242 2.39 2.52 -5.78
CA PHE A 242 3.07 1.74 -6.81
C PHE A 242 3.31 2.57 -8.05
N ARG A 243 4.52 2.58 -8.61
CA ARG A 243 4.78 3.35 -9.84
C ARG A 243 3.97 2.74 -11.01
N ILE A 244 3.26 3.58 -11.77
CA ILE A 244 2.47 3.10 -12.93
C ILE A 244 3.37 2.54 -14.03
N GLY A 245 4.62 3.01 -14.12
CA GLY A 245 5.63 2.48 -15.04
C GLY A 245 5.79 0.96 -14.95
N HIS A 246 5.82 0.39 -13.73
CA HIS A 246 5.94 -1.06 -13.53
C HIS A 246 4.78 -1.84 -14.16
N PHE A 247 3.55 -1.30 -14.13
CA PHE A 247 2.39 -1.94 -14.77
C PHE A 247 2.45 -1.90 -16.30
N ILE A 248 3.05 -0.85 -16.87
CA ILE A 248 3.16 -0.67 -18.33
C ILE A 248 4.28 -1.54 -18.89
N GLU A 249 5.38 -1.68 -18.15
CA GLU A 249 6.59 -2.40 -18.59
C GLU A 249 6.50 -3.93 -18.42
N GLY A 250 5.47 -4.40 -17.71
CA GLY A 250 5.25 -5.81 -17.41
C GLY A 250 5.37 -6.05 -15.91
N PHE A 251 4.24 -6.01 -15.23
CA PHE A 251 4.17 -6.12 -13.77
C PHE A 251 4.78 -7.44 -13.26
N SER A 252 5.76 -7.34 -12.37
CA SER A 252 6.25 -8.46 -11.59
C SER A 252 5.79 -8.35 -10.14
N LEU A 253 5.48 -9.48 -9.50
CA LEU A 253 5.23 -9.52 -8.05
C LEU A 253 6.46 -9.05 -7.25
N THR A 254 7.66 -9.17 -7.82
CA THR A 254 8.86 -8.63 -7.21
C THR A 254 8.89 -7.10 -7.21
N ASP A 255 8.10 -6.42 -8.03
CA ASP A 255 8.07 -4.95 -8.04
C ASP A 255 7.39 -4.38 -6.78
N PHE A 256 6.54 -5.15 -6.09
CA PHE A 256 6.02 -4.77 -4.77
C PHE A 256 7.13 -4.52 -3.76
N ASN A 257 8.28 -5.17 -3.93
CA ASN A 257 9.43 -4.99 -3.08
C ASN A 257 10.13 -3.64 -3.30
N ASN A 258 9.94 -3.04 -4.48
CA ASN A 258 10.52 -1.75 -4.89
C ASN A 258 9.59 -0.56 -4.58
N ASP A 259 8.32 -0.84 -4.38
CA ASP A 259 7.27 0.15 -4.17
C ASP A 259 6.92 0.31 -2.70
N ARG A 260 6.18 1.39 -2.39
CA ARG A 260 5.90 1.70 -0.99
C ARG A 260 4.77 0.85 -0.48
N VAL A 261 5.04 -0.02 0.49
CA VAL A 261 4.01 -0.79 1.19
C VAL A 261 4.20 -0.64 2.70
N LEU A 262 3.14 -0.26 3.39
CA LEU A 262 3.12 0.06 4.81
C LEU A 262 2.01 -0.72 5.50
N PHE A 263 2.36 -1.42 6.56
CA PHE A 263 1.42 -1.96 7.54
C PHE A 263 1.39 -1.03 8.75
N SER A 264 0.21 -0.63 9.21
CA SER A 264 0.06 0.28 10.36
C SER A 264 -0.86 -0.35 11.40
N LEU A 265 -0.47 -0.26 12.67
CA LEU A 265 -1.28 -0.66 13.82
C LEU A 265 -1.49 0.55 14.71
N GLY A 266 -2.73 0.88 15.06
CA GLY A 266 -3.00 2.06 15.85
C GLY A 266 -4.33 2.06 16.60
N GLY A 267 -4.63 3.21 17.18
CA GLY A 267 -5.89 3.47 17.83
C GLY A 267 -6.23 4.95 17.87
N THR A 268 -7.52 5.23 18.03
CA THR A 268 -8.07 6.58 18.15
C THR A 268 -8.84 6.66 19.46
N ARG A 269 -8.44 7.61 20.32
CA ARG A 269 -9.20 7.99 21.52
C ARG A 269 -9.97 9.27 21.24
N TYR A 270 -11.27 9.24 21.47
CA TYR A 270 -12.14 10.41 21.40
C TYR A 270 -12.28 11.05 22.79
N PHE A 271 -12.26 12.38 22.81
CA PHE A 271 -12.42 13.17 24.02
C PHE A 271 -13.67 14.05 23.91
N PRO A 272 -14.20 14.57 25.04
CA PRO A 272 -15.33 15.49 25.02
C PRO A 272 -15.11 16.69 24.08
N ARG A 273 -16.21 17.27 23.60
CA ARG A 273 -16.22 18.45 22.70
C ARG A 273 -15.61 18.20 21.32
N GLY A 274 -15.63 16.93 20.87
CA GLY A 274 -15.24 16.51 19.53
C GLY A 274 -13.73 16.47 19.32
N MET A 275 -12.91 16.53 20.37
CA MET A 275 -11.47 16.37 20.26
C MET A 275 -11.13 14.89 20.11
N TYR A 276 -10.02 14.56 19.44
CA TYR A 276 -9.51 13.18 19.39
C TYR A 276 -7.99 13.18 19.29
N LEU A 277 -7.41 12.02 19.62
CA LEU A 277 -6.01 11.68 19.40
C LEU A 277 -5.96 10.31 18.72
N THR A 278 -5.29 10.25 17.58
CA THR A 278 -4.95 9.01 16.89
C THR A 278 -3.46 8.78 17.01
N SER A 279 -3.06 7.56 17.31
CA SER A 279 -1.67 7.12 17.31
C SER A 279 -1.53 5.80 16.56
N SER A 280 -0.53 5.67 15.69
CA SER A 280 -0.18 4.40 15.05
C SER A 280 1.32 4.16 15.04
N ALA A 281 1.71 2.88 14.97
CA ALA A 281 3.02 2.44 14.57
C ALA A 281 2.93 1.90 13.14
N ASP A 282 3.88 2.30 12.30
CA ASP A 282 3.94 1.95 10.89
C ASP A 282 5.16 1.06 10.66
N ILE A 283 5.03 0.06 9.80
CA ILE A 283 6.06 -0.92 9.47
C ILE A 283 6.14 -1.00 7.95
N GLY A 284 7.33 -0.75 7.40
CA GLY A 284 7.61 -0.95 5.98
C GLY A 284 7.62 -2.44 5.63
N VAL A 285 6.82 -2.83 4.64
CA VAL A 285 6.69 -4.23 4.17
C VAL A 285 7.51 -4.49 2.90
N SER A 286 7.90 -3.43 2.18
CA SER A 286 8.74 -3.51 0.99
C SER A 286 10.13 -4.09 1.29
N SER A 287 10.77 -4.74 0.30
CA SER A 287 12.09 -5.35 0.50
C SER A 287 13.14 -4.32 0.87
N ARG A 288 14.11 -4.77 1.66
CA ARG A 288 15.25 -3.98 2.12
C ARG A 288 16.40 -3.94 1.12
N GLN A 289 16.38 -4.83 0.13
CA GLN A 289 17.46 -4.99 -0.85
C GLN A 289 17.40 -3.99 -1.99
N HIS A 290 16.31 -3.24 -2.10
CA HIS A 290 16.12 -2.28 -3.19
C HIS A 290 16.17 -0.86 -2.67
N SER A 291 17.13 -0.14 -3.18
CA SER A 291 17.38 1.27 -2.94
C SER A 291 17.21 2.03 -4.25
N THR A 292 16.84 3.30 -4.15
CA THR A 292 16.80 4.21 -5.29
C THR A 292 17.94 5.21 -5.13
N PRO A 293 18.83 5.38 -6.11
CA PRO A 293 19.90 6.36 -6.04
C PRO A 293 19.34 7.78 -6.15
N TRP A 294 20.00 8.69 -5.44
CA TRP A 294 19.76 10.11 -5.32
C TRP A 294 21.07 10.86 -5.38
N GLU A 295 21.03 12.09 -5.87
CA GLU A 295 22.15 13.01 -5.84
C GLU A 295 21.64 14.35 -5.32
N ILE A 296 22.19 14.80 -4.20
CA ILE A 296 21.95 16.14 -3.69
C ILE A 296 23.21 16.98 -3.83
N THR A 297 23.05 18.30 -3.95
CA THR A 297 24.18 19.21 -3.83
C THR A 297 24.41 19.54 -2.36
N ASP A 298 25.60 19.28 -1.84
CA ASP A 298 25.99 19.63 -0.47
C ASP A 298 26.31 21.13 -0.31
N ASP A 299 26.60 21.56 0.92
CA ASP A 299 26.87 22.98 1.22
C ASP A 299 28.14 23.51 0.53
N ALA A 300 29.07 22.62 0.15
CA ALA A 300 30.27 22.97 -0.60
C ALA A 300 30.00 23.04 -2.12
N GLY A 301 28.77 22.76 -2.56
CA GLY A 301 28.40 22.68 -3.96
C GLY A 301 28.83 21.36 -4.63
N ALA A 302 29.28 20.38 -3.85
CA ALA A 302 29.68 19.08 -4.38
C ALA A 302 28.47 18.14 -4.47
N PRO A 303 28.40 17.29 -5.52
CA PRO A 303 27.38 16.28 -5.62
C PRO A 303 27.61 15.20 -4.56
N LEU A 304 26.56 14.88 -3.82
CA LEU A 304 26.50 13.77 -2.88
C LEU A 304 25.52 12.75 -3.44
N VAL A 305 26.07 11.64 -3.91
CA VAL A 305 25.27 10.50 -4.34
C VAL A 305 24.99 9.59 -3.15
N TYR A 306 23.74 9.18 -3.00
CA TYR A 306 23.31 8.31 -1.93
C TYR A 306 22.07 7.52 -2.33
N GLU A 307 21.78 6.39 -1.70
CA GLU A 307 20.60 5.59 -2.06
C GLU A 307 19.58 5.51 -0.94
N THR A 308 18.29 5.68 -1.24
CA THR A 308 17.21 5.58 -0.26
C THR A 308 16.31 4.39 -0.51
N ARG A 309 15.85 3.76 0.56
CA ARG A 309 14.75 2.78 0.50
C ARG A 309 13.41 3.48 0.23
N ALA A 310 12.49 2.77 -0.43
CA ALA A 310 11.16 3.30 -0.76
C ALA A 310 10.33 3.67 0.50
N VAL A 311 10.50 2.90 1.57
CA VAL A 311 9.75 3.07 2.82
C VAL A 311 10.71 2.99 4.01
N PRO A 312 10.56 3.88 5.01
CA PRO A 312 11.24 3.69 6.28
C PRO A 312 10.79 2.39 6.96
N GLU A 313 11.68 1.78 7.73
CA GLU A 313 11.40 0.47 8.33
C GLU A 313 10.32 0.54 9.39
N ILE A 314 10.39 1.56 10.24
CA ILE A 314 9.49 1.76 11.37
C ILE A 314 9.14 3.23 11.46
N GLY A 315 7.87 3.51 11.66
CA GLY A 315 7.35 4.83 11.97
C GLY A 315 6.37 4.85 13.13
N VAL A 316 6.13 6.04 13.67
CA VAL A 316 5.09 6.33 14.65
C VAL A 316 4.37 7.60 14.21
N ASN A 317 3.06 7.56 14.11
CA ASN A 317 2.23 8.68 13.71
C ASN A 317 1.33 9.13 14.85
N PHE A 318 1.20 10.44 15.03
CA PHE A 318 0.25 11.06 15.95
C PHE A 318 -0.60 12.06 15.18
N THR A 319 -1.91 11.97 15.31
CA THR A 319 -2.86 12.96 14.77
C THR A 319 -3.75 13.46 15.89
N PHE A 320 -3.82 14.77 16.05
CA PHE A 320 -4.74 15.43 16.96
C PHE A 320 -5.66 16.34 16.17
N GLY A 321 -6.95 16.32 16.50
CA GLY A 321 -7.90 17.19 15.84
C GLY A 321 -9.15 17.44 16.66
N ARG A 322 -10.03 18.26 16.08
CA ARG A 322 -11.33 18.59 16.66
C ARG A 322 -12.40 18.71 15.60
N TYR A 323 -13.48 17.96 15.81
CA TYR A 323 -14.75 18.15 15.12
C TYR A 323 -15.53 19.30 15.77
N GLY A 324 -16.01 20.21 14.95
CA GLY A 324 -16.86 21.31 15.37
C GLY A 324 -18.06 21.47 14.46
N ARG A 325 -19.15 22.00 15.02
CA ARG A 325 -20.30 22.44 14.25
C ARG A 325 -20.22 23.95 14.10
N LYS A 326 -20.42 24.48 12.90
CA LYS A 326 -20.68 25.92 12.76
C LYS A 326 -21.95 26.19 13.56
N MET A 327 -21.82 26.89 14.69
CA MET A 327 -23.00 27.43 15.35
C MET A 327 -23.65 28.29 14.29
N LYS A 328 -24.88 27.93 13.88
CA LYS A 328 -25.71 28.88 13.15
C LYS A 328 -25.68 30.12 14.03
N SER A 329 -25.02 31.18 13.56
CA SER A 329 -25.08 32.49 14.22
C SER A 329 -26.56 32.67 14.54
N PRO A 330 -26.94 32.98 15.79
CA PRO A 330 -28.33 33.21 16.10
C PRO A 330 -28.75 34.36 15.20
N VAL A 331 -29.36 34.02 14.06
CA VAL A 331 -30.06 34.97 13.24
C VAL A 331 -31.04 35.54 14.23
N LYS A 332 -30.93 36.85 14.46
CA LYS A 332 -31.92 37.63 15.19
C LYS A 332 -33.21 37.60 14.35
N THR A 333 -33.84 36.45 14.28
CA THR A 333 -35.24 36.30 13.91
C THR A 333 -35.97 36.21 15.23
N GLU A 334 -36.41 37.40 15.64
CA GLU A 334 -37.67 37.67 16.33
C GLU A 334 -38.33 36.46 17.01
N SER A 335 -38.44 36.58 18.32
CA SER A 335 -39.48 36.02 19.19
C SER A 335 -40.52 35.14 18.48
N HIS A 336 -40.39 33.83 18.62
CA HIS A 336 -41.49 33.02 19.14
C HIS A 336 -40.98 31.71 19.71
N GLN A 337 -41.63 31.31 20.80
CA GLN A 337 -41.36 30.16 21.63
C GLN A 337 -41.33 28.87 20.82
N GLU A 338 -40.22 28.14 20.89
CA GLU A 338 -40.25 26.67 21.01
C GLU A 338 -38.87 26.17 21.46
N ARG A 339 -38.73 26.04 22.78
CA ARG A 339 -37.73 25.15 23.38
C ARG A 339 -38.43 23.80 23.56
N GLN A 340 -38.10 22.83 22.72
CA GLN A 340 -38.28 21.42 23.03
C GLN A 340 -36.95 20.70 22.87
N ASP A 341 -36.37 20.44 24.05
CA ASP A 341 -35.62 19.27 24.47
C ASP A 341 -35.11 18.31 23.40
N ILE A 342 -33.78 18.27 23.26
CA ILE A 342 -33.05 17.13 22.70
C ILE A 342 -32.39 16.40 23.87
N GLN A 343 -33.10 15.41 24.42
CA GLN A 343 -32.46 14.31 25.15
C GLN A 343 -32.07 13.21 24.15
N PRO A 344 -30.99 12.45 24.41
CA PRO A 344 -30.63 11.31 23.57
C PRO A 344 -31.70 10.22 23.67
N ILE A 345 -32.14 9.75 22.50
CA ILE A 345 -33.08 8.64 22.34
C ILE A 345 -32.47 7.41 23.02
N ARG A 346 -33.09 7.00 24.12
CA ARG A 346 -32.87 5.72 24.80
C ARG A 346 -33.78 4.71 24.10
N GLU A 347 -33.25 3.96 23.16
CA GLU A 347 -33.99 2.83 22.56
C GLU A 347 -34.12 1.73 23.62
N GLU A 348 -35.36 1.35 23.93
CA GLU A 348 -35.65 0.15 24.72
C GLU A 348 -35.26 -1.10 23.92
N PRO A 349 -34.69 -2.13 24.56
CA PRO A 349 -34.32 -3.35 23.88
C PRO A 349 -35.58 -4.08 23.43
N ARG A 350 -35.70 -4.31 22.11
CA ARG A 350 -36.70 -5.22 21.54
C ARG A 350 -36.45 -6.62 22.09
N GLU A 351 -37.46 -7.19 22.73
CA GLU A 351 -37.52 -8.61 23.09
C GLU A 351 -37.21 -9.45 21.85
N LYS A 352 -36.05 -10.12 21.84
CA LYS A 352 -35.77 -11.20 20.90
C LYS A 352 -36.38 -12.46 21.50
N GLU A 353 -37.25 -13.13 20.75
CA GLU A 353 -37.76 -14.46 21.08
C GLU A 353 -36.57 -15.38 21.36
N LEU A 354 -36.45 -15.84 22.60
CA LEU A 354 -35.48 -16.83 23.03
C LEU A 354 -35.91 -18.18 22.45
N LEU A 355 -35.25 -18.62 21.39
CA LEU A 355 -35.30 -20.02 20.97
C LEU A 355 -34.76 -20.91 22.09
N SER A 356 -35.31 -22.12 22.20
CA SER A 356 -34.94 -23.03 23.27
C SER A 356 -33.48 -23.48 23.11
N PRO A 357 -32.74 -23.72 24.21
CA PRO A 357 -31.35 -24.18 24.14
C PRO A 357 -31.15 -25.43 23.27
N GLU A 358 -32.15 -26.32 23.19
CA GLU A 358 -32.11 -27.55 22.39
C GLU A 358 -32.12 -27.29 20.87
N GLU A 359 -32.83 -26.25 20.41
CA GLU A 359 -32.87 -25.89 18.98
C GLU A 359 -31.57 -25.24 18.50
N ASN A 360 -30.76 -24.70 19.41
CA ASN A 360 -29.48 -24.06 19.09
C ASN A 360 -28.34 -25.08 18.99
N TRP A 361 -28.41 -26.20 19.71
CA TRP A 361 -27.40 -27.27 19.67
C TRP A 361 -27.48 -28.11 18.39
N GLN A 362 -28.70 -28.50 17.95
CA GLN A 362 -28.89 -29.31 16.74
C GLN A 362 -28.45 -28.60 15.45
N ARG A 363 -28.35 -27.27 15.47
CA ARG A 363 -27.94 -26.45 14.31
C ARG A 363 -26.42 -26.28 14.20
N LEU A 364 -25.69 -26.51 15.29
CA LEU A 364 -24.23 -26.46 15.30
C LEU A 364 -23.62 -27.81 14.90
N GLU A 365 -24.20 -28.92 15.37
CA GLU A 365 -23.76 -30.27 14.98
C GLU A 365 -23.92 -30.54 13.48
N SER A 366 -24.97 -30.02 12.84
CA SER A 366 -25.17 -30.18 11.39
C SER A 366 -24.21 -29.35 10.52
N HIS A 367 -23.45 -28.42 11.12
CA HIS A 367 -22.51 -27.56 10.40
C HIS A 367 -21.05 -27.97 10.58
N GLU A 368 -20.72 -28.73 11.63
CA GLU A 368 -19.39 -29.34 11.81
C GLU A 368 -19.21 -30.57 10.90
N GLU A 369 -20.24 -31.41 10.71
CA GLU A 369 -20.16 -32.57 9.80
C GLU A 369 -20.00 -32.15 8.32
N GLU A 370 -20.45 -30.97 7.93
CA GLU A 370 -20.35 -30.47 6.54
C GLU A 370 -18.97 -29.85 6.23
N ILE A 371 -18.17 -29.54 7.26
CA ILE A 371 -16.82 -28.96 7.15
C ILE A 371 -15.75 -30.07 7.17
N GLU A 372 -15.95 -31.13 7.95
CA GLU A 372 -15.01 -32.25 8.04
C GLU A 372 -14.96 -33.08 6.73
N GLU A 373 -16.06 -33.13 5.95
CA GLU A 373 -16.10 -33.85 4.66
C GLU A 373 -15.46 -33.08 3.50
N GLN A 374 -15.13 -31.77 3.68
CA GLN A 374 -14.49 -30.95 2.64
C GLN A 374 -12.98 -30.76 2.82
N GLU A 375 -12.43 -31.02 4.01
CA GLU A 375 -10.98 -30.86 4.26
C GLU A 375 -10.14 -32.13 3.99
N GLU A 376 -10.75 -33.26 3.61
CA GLU A 376 -10.03 -34.51 3.30
C GLU A 376 -9.60 -34.67 1.82
N GLN A 377 -9.72 -33.63 0.98
CA GLN A 377 -9.23 -33.65 -0.41
C GLN A 377 -8.49 -32.37 -0.82
N LYS A 378 -7.16 -32.36 -0.63
CA LYS A 378 -6.10 -31.90 -1.57
C LYS A 378 -4.84 -31.48 -0.81
N GLU A 379 -3.95 -32.43 -0.59
CA GLU A 379 -2.51 -32.15 -0.58
C GLU A 379 -1.95 -32.72 -1.89
N THR A 380 -1.50 -31.84 -2.78
CA THR A 380 -0.79 -32.21 -4.00
C THR A 380 0.70 -32.01 -3.71
N GLU A 381 1.46 -33.10 -3.59
CA GLU A 381 2.92 -33.04 -3.43
C GLU A 381 3.57 -32.73 -4.79
N GLU A 382 4.18 -31.55 -4.90
CA GLU A 382 4.96 -31.17 -6.08
C GLU A 382 6.36 -31.83 -6.03
N ILE A 383 6.52 -32.96 -6.71
CA ILE A 383 7.82 -33.64 -6.83
C ILE A 383 8.59 -33.03 -8.02
N SER A 384 9.39 -31.99 -7.76
CA SER A 384 10.34 -31.46 -8.75
C SER A 384 11.65 -32.23 -8.73
N HIS A 385 12.15 -32.67 -9.90
CA HIS A 385 13.48 -33.24 -10.08
C HIS A 385 14.23 -32.40 -11.12
N GLU A 386 15.21 -31.60 -10.69
CA GLU A 386 16.02 -30.79 -11.60
C GLU A 386 17.15 -31.65 -12.19
N VAL A 387 17.14 -31.85 -13.51
CA VAL A 387 18.24 -32.52 -14.23
C VAL A 387 18.82 -31.55 -15.25
N SER A 388 20.03 -31.03 -15.01
CA SER A 388 20.70 -30.12 -15.94
C SER A 388 21.32 -30.88 -17.11
N LEU A 389 20.83 -30.63 -18.32
CA LEU A 389 21.34 -31.23 -19.56
C LEU A 389 22.48 -30.42 -20.23
N ALA A 390 22.96 -29.35 -19.60
CA ALA A 390 23.85 -28.33 -20.19
C ALA A 390 25.16 -28.86 -20.81
N ASP A 391 25.69 -29.96 -20.27
CA ASP A 391 27.04 -30.45 -20.59
C ASP A 391 27.06 -31.79 -21.34
N ILE A 392 25.88 -32.31 -21.70
CA ILE A 392 25.75 -33.66 -22.25
C ILE A 392 25.70 -33.57 -23.77
N ASN A 393 26.76 -34.07 -24.43
CA ASN A 393 26.80 -34.19 -25.88
C ASN A 393 25.61 -35.06 -26.35
N GLU A 394 24.85 -34.58 -27.35
CA GLU A 394 23.60 -35.18 -27.86
C GLU A 394 23.77 -36.63 -28.33
N THR A 395 25.02 -37.02 -28.64
CA THR A 395 25.38 -38.37 -29.08
C THR A 395 25.85 -39.27 -27.94
N SER A 396 25.84 -38.78 -26.70
CA SER A 396 26.30 -39.55 -25.56
C SER A 396 25.27 -40.61 -25.16
N GLU A 397 25.78 -41.79 -24.83
CA GLU A 397 24.99 -42.90 -24.27
C GLU A 397 24.23 -42.48 -23.00
N VAL A 398 24.76 -41.47 -22.28
CA VAL A 398 24.17 -40.89 -21.07
C VAL A 398 22.87 -40.14 -21.38
N TYR A 399 22.82 -39.33 -22.44
CA TYR A 399 21.60 -38.61 -22.86
C TYR A 399 20.49 -39.60 -23.23
N THR A 400 20.81 -40.58 -24.08
CA THR A 400 19.86 -41.62 -24.51
C THR A 400 19.32 -42.41 -23.31
N SER A 401 20.19 -42.86 -22.41
CA SER A 401 19.78 -43.62 -21.22
C SER A 401 18.91 -42.81 -20.26
N LEU A 402 19.15 -41.51 -20.14
CA LEU A 402 18.33 -40.64 -19.30
C LEU A 402 16.93 -40.45 -19.91
N LEU A 403 16.84 -40.19 -21.22
CA LEU A 403 15.56 -40.06 -21.90
C LEU A 403 14.74 -41.36 -21.86
N ASP A 404 15.39 -42.52 -21.96
CA ASP A 404 14.70 -43.80 -21.83
C ASP A 404 14.06 -43.95 -20.43
N ARG A 405 14.74 -43.52 -19.37
CA ARG A 405 14.19 -43.55 -18.00
C ARG A 405 13.05 -42.55 -17.81
N VAL A 406 13.17 -41.35 -18.37
CA VAL A 406 12.11 -40.33 -18.32
C VAL A 406 10.88 -40.83 -19.07
N ALA A 407 11.05 -41.37 -20.28
CA ALA A 407 9.97 -41.92 -21.08
C ALA A 407 9.28 -43.09 -20.36
N GLN A 408 10.05 -44.03 -19.80
CA GLN A 408 9.49 -45.14 -19.03
C GLN A 408 8.63 -44.63 -17.87
N LYS A 409 9.13 -43.64 -17.10
CA LYS A 409 8.40 -43.09 -15.96
C LYS A 409 7.11 -42.37 -16.37
N LEU A 410 7.12 -41.60 -17.46
CA LEU A 410 5.91 -40.95 -17.99
C LEU A 410 4.84 -41.94 -18.42
N ILE A 411 5.27 -43.08 -19.00
CA ILE A 411 4.36 -44.13 -19.45
C ILE A 411 3.80 -44.93 -18.27
N GLU A 412 4.62 -45.26 -17.28
CA GLU A 412 4.22 -46.08 -16.13
C GLU A 412 3.30 -45.32 -15.17
N ASP A 413 3.58 -44.03 -14.95
CA ASP A 413 2.91 -43.22 -13.93
C ASP A 413 1.84 -42.27 -14.52
N GLU A 414 1.59 -42.29 -15.84
CA GLU A 414 0.65 -41.40 -16.56
C GLU A 414 0.87 -39.88 -16.29
N LEU A 415 2.12 -39.47 -16.09
CA LEU A 415 2.48 -38.11 -15.68
C LEU A 415 2.56 -37.14 -16.86
N HIS A 416 2.25 -35.86 -16.61
CA HIS A 416 2.53 -34.77 -17.52
C HIS A 416 3.98 -34.27 -17.34
N LEU A 417 4.71 -34.09 -18.46
CA LEU A 417 6.05 -33.52 -18.48
C LEU A 417 6.02 -32.07 -18.95
N VAL A 418 6.48 -31.15 -18.10
CA VAL A 418 6.79 -29.79 -18.49
C VAL A 418 8.27 -29.68 -18.84
N ILE A 419 8.57 -29.37 -20.10
CA ILE A 419 9.94 -29.16 -20.59
C ILE A 419 10.21 -27.65 -20.62
N MET A 420 11.15 -27.20 -19.79
CA MET A 420 11.55 -25.80 -19.72
C MET A 420 12.99 -25.61 -20.21
N ALA A 421 13.18 -24.89 -21.31
CA ALA A 421 14.51 -24.58 -21.82
C ALA A 421 14.88 -23.11 -21.57
N TYR A 422 16.10 -22.89 -21.10
CA TYR A 422 16.64 -21.59 -20.71
C TYR A 422 17.96 -21.29 -21.42
N ARG A 423 18.15 -20.03 -21.77
CA ARG A 423 19.44 -19.46 -22.15
C ARG A 423 19.57 -18.08 -21.54
N ASP A 424 20.75 -17.80 -21.02
CA ASP A 424 21.06 -16.52 -20.40
C ASP A 424 21.30 -15.42 -21.45
N GLY A 425 20.78 -14.22 -21.19
CA GLY A 425 21.15 -12.98 -21.88
C GLY A 425 20.69 -12.74 -23.32
N VAL A 426 20.17 -13.71 -24.08
CA VAL A 426 19.72 -13.48 -25.48
C VAL A 426 18.44 -14.26 -25.83
N VAL A 427 17.41 -13.54 -26.30
CA VAL A 427 16.20 -14.12 -26.91
C VAL A 427 16.56 -14.65 -28.30
N THR A 428 17.05 -15.88 -28.38
CA THR A 428 17.25 -16.61 -29.65
C THR A 428 16.20 -17.71 -29.81
N GLU A 429 15.92 -18.18 -31.03
CA GLU A 429 15.01 -19.33 -31.27
C GLU A 429 15.56 -20.66 -30.70
N GLU A 430 16.85 -20.71 -30.35
CA GLU A 430 17.60 -21.90 -29.94
C GLU A 430 17.02 -22.69 -28.74
N PRO A 431 16.58 -22.07 -27.62
CA PRO A 431 16.00 -22.83 -26.49
C PRO A 431 14.67 -23.48 -26.86
N ALA A 432 13.88 -22.84 -27.73
CA ALA A 432 12.63 -23.40 -28.22
C ALA A 432 12.89 -24.62 -29.12
N GLU A 433 13.93 -24.58 -29.95
CA GLU A 433 14.34 -25.73 -30.76
C GLU A 433 14.82 -26.90 -29.90
N TRP A 434 15.57 -26.63 -28.83
CA TRP A 434 16.00 -27.66 -27.87
C TRP A 434 14.82 -28.33 -27.16
N ALA A 435 13.89 -27.54 -26.62
CA ALA A 435 12.69 -28.09 -25.95
C ALA A 435 11.85 -28.95 -26.92
N ARG A 436 11.68 -28.51 -28.17
CA ARG A 436 11.00 -29.29 -29.21
C ARG A 436 11.73 -30.59 -29.53
N ARG A 437 13.06 -30.56 -29.62
CA ARG A 437 13.87 -31.75 -29.92
C ARG A 437 13.74 -32.80 -28.82
N VAL A 438 13.86 -32.40 -27.55
CA VAL A 438 13.64 -33.31 -26.41
C VAL A 438 12.21 -33.89 -26.43
N GLY A 439 11.22 -33.05 -26.76
CA GLY A 439 9.84 -33.52 -26.92
C GLY A 439 9.70 -34.59 -28.02
N HIS A 440 10.30 -34.37 -29.19
CA HIS A 440 10.32 -35.35 -30.27
C HIS A 440 11.03 -36.65 -29.88
N ASP A 441 12.18 -36.56 -29.21
CA ASP A 441 12.94 -37.73 -28.75
C ASP A 441 12.13 -38.59 -27.76
N LEU A 442 11.28 -37.98 -26.93
CA LEU A 442 10.39 -38.68 -25.99
C LEU A 442 9.19 -39.32 -26.71
N ILE A 443 8.63 -38.64 -27.72
CA ILE A 443 7.56 -39.19 -28.57
C ILE A 443 8.07 -40.43 -29.31
N ASP A 444 9.29 -40.38 -29.87
CA ASP A 444 9.91 -41.53 -30.55
C ASP A 444 10.14 -42.73 -29.60
N ARG A 445 10.15 -42.49 -28.28
CA ARG A 445 10.24 -43.50 -27.22
C ARG A 445 8.88 -43.98 -26.70
N GLY A 446 7.79 -43.51 -27.30
CA GLY A 446 6.42 -43.98 -27.00
C GLY A 446 5.65 -43.13 -25.99
N VAL A 447 6.15 -41.95 -25.61
CA VAL A 447 5.40 -41.00 -24.78
C VAL A 447 4.32 -40.33 -25.63
N ASP A 448 3.07 -40.31 -25.14
CA ASP A 448 1.96 -39.61 -25.83
C ASP A 448 2.20 -38.09 -25.82
N GLU A 449 2.02 -37.44 -26.97
CA GLU A 449 2.21 -35.99 -27.13
C GLU A 449 1.31 -35.16 -26.19
N THR A 450 0.16 -35.70 -25.78
CA THR A 450 -0.77 -35.04 -24.85
C THR A 450 -0.23 -34.92 -23.43
N HIS A 451 0.78 -35.73 -23.07
CA HIS A 451 1.49 -35.62 -21.80
C HIS A 451 2.65 -34.63 -21.84
N LEU A 452 2.96 -33.99 -22.97
CA LEU A 452 4.11 -33.09 -23.10
C LEU A 452 3.67 -31.61 -23.17
N ILE A 453 4.11 -30.81 -22.21
CA ILE A 453 3.89 -29.36 -22.16
C ILE A 453 5.23 -28.65 -22.36
N LEU A 454 5.40 -28.00 -23.51
CA LEU A 454 6.61 -27.23 -23.81
C LEU A 454 6.47 -25.79 -23.30
N ARG A 455 7.38 -25.35 -22.42
CA ARG A 455 7.48 -23.95 -22.00
C ARG A 455 8.88 -23.43 -22.30
N VAL A 456 8.96 -22.27 -22.93
CA VAL A 456 10.24 -21.61 -23.22
C VAL A 456 10.27 -20.35 -22.38
N SER A 457 11.29 -20.19 -21.55
CA SER A 457 11.44 -19.03 -20.68
C SER A 457 12.82 -18.43 -20.86
N THR A 458 12.87 -17.12 -21.00
CA THR A 458 14.10 -16.35 -21.04
C THR A 458 14.35 -15.81 -19.65
N VAL A 459 15.39 -16.30 -18.97
CA VAL A 459 15.83 -15.71 -17.71
C VAL A 459 16.64 -14.48 -18.08
N ARG A 460 16.08 -13.30 -17.81
CA ARG A 460 16.85 -12.08 -17.62
C ARG A 460 17.07 -11.97 -16.11
N ASP A 461 18.30 -11.71 -15.72
CA ASP A 461 18.75 -11.45 -14.35
C ASP A 461 19.19 -12.69 -13.54
N ARG A 462 20.47 -13.02 -13.73
CA ARG A 462 21.37 -13.36 -12.62
C ARG A 462 22.74 -12.76 -12.93
N GLU A 463 23.03 -11.58 -12.39
CA GLU A 463 24.41 -11.21 -12.13
C GLU A 463 24.97 -12.26 -11.15
N GLU A 464 26.12 -12.84 -11.46
CA GLU A 464 26.78 -13.99 -10.80
C GLU A 464 26.40 -15.40 -11.29
N SER A 465 26.84 -15.77 -12.49
CA SER A 465 27.82 -16.87 -12.64
C SER A 465 28.42 -16.85 -14.06
N GLU A 466 29.75 -16.86 -14.18
CA GLU A 466 30.48 -16.92 -15.47
C GLU A 466 30.39 -18.27 -16.19
N GLN A 467 29.27 -18.99 -16.11
CA GLN A 467 29.04 -20.20 -16.89
C GLN A 467 27.79 -20.04 -17.74
N THR A 468 28.01 -19.95 -19.06
CA THR A 468 26.98 -20.03 -20.10
C THR A 468 26.27 -21.38 -20.05
N ASN A 469 25.33 -21.53 -19.13
CA ASN A 469 24.63 -22.79 -18.90
C ASN A 469 23.32 -22.81 -19.70
N HIS A 470 23.32 -23.53 -20.82
CA HIS A 470 22.09 -23.96 -21.47
C HIS A 470 21.39 -24.97 -20.56
N ARG A 471 20.22 -24.65 -19.98
CA ARG A 471 19.52 -25.61 -19.09
C ARG A 471 18.21 -26.04 -19.69
N VAL A 472 17.94 -27.34 -19.64
CA VAL A 472 16.62 -27.91 -19.85
C VAL A 472 16.19 -28.51 -18.51
N ILE A 473 15.07 -28.06 -17.97
CA ILE A 473 14.47 -28.57 -16.74
C ILE A 473 13.26 -29.40 -17.13
N LEU A 474 13.17 -30.60 -16.58
CA LEU A 474 12.08 -31.54 -16.78
C LEU A 474 11.28 -31.61 -15.48
N THR A 475 10.03 -31.11 -15.49
CA THR A 475 9.16 -31.14 -14.31
C THR A 475 8.01 -32.11 -14.56
N PHE A 476 7.79 -33.04 -13.64
CA PHE A 476 6.68 -33.98 -13.70
C PHE A 476 5.49 -33.41 -12.92
N GLN A 477 4.29 -33.53 -13.46
CA GLN A 477 3.04 -33.13 -12.83
C GLN A 477 2.08 -34.32 -12.87
N GLU A 478 1.46 -34.62 -11.73
CA GLU A 478 0.37 -35.60 -11.62
C GLU A 478 -0.93 -35.08 -12.24
#